data_AF-A0A0C3CLL9-F1
#
_entry.id   AF-A0A0C3CLL9-F1
#
_cell.length_a   1.000
_cell.length_b   1.000
_cell.length_c   1.000
_cell.angle_alpha   90.00
_cell.angle_beta   90.00
_cell.angle_gamma   90.00
#
_symmetry.space_group_name_H-M   'P 1'
#
loop_
_entity.id
_entity.type
_entity.pdbx_description
1 polymer ?
#
loop_
_entity_poly.entity_id
_entity_poly.type
_entity_poly.pdbx_seq_one_letter_code
_entity_poly.pdbx_strand_id
1 'polypeptide(L)'
;MATIPIAVTTMITTNPKLNNSNWFSWIKKMKMVFLAAGLDGIVSESIPTEKPKKDKWDQLNALMLPYLYMAIEEDFQYLVEDEDMASAAWEKLKAYFQHSTLGARMVAWKEFYDIQHDPA
;
A
#
# COMPACT_ATOMS: atom_id res chain seq x y z
N MET A 1 -0.32 12.57 -22.80
CA MET A 1 -1.15 12.40 -21.59
C MET A 1 -0.47 11.34 -20.72
N ALA A 2 -0.33 11.55 -19.41
CA ALA A 2 0.22 10.53 -18.52
C ALA A 2 -0.79 9.38 -18.38
N THR A 3 -0.31 8.13 -18.31
CA THR A 3 -1.15 6.94 -18.21
C THR A 3 -0.46 5.88 -17.35
N ILE A 4 -1.23 5.17 -16.53
CA ILE A 4 -0.73 3.98 -15.83
C ILE A 4 -0.56 2.83 -16.85
N PRO A 5 0.61 2.19 -16.95
CA PRO A 5 0.80 1.08 -17.87
C PRO A 5 -0.13 -0.11 -17.58
N ILE A 6 -0.63 -0.79 -18.61
CA ILE A 6 -1.53 -1.96 -18.45
C ILE A 6 -0.86 -3.07 -17.63
N ALA A 7 0.45 -3.26 -17.77
CA ALA A 7 1.18 -4.24 -16.96
C ALA A 7 1.08 -3.92 -15.45
N VAL A 8 1.08 -2.64 -15.09
CA VAL A 8 0.94 -2.19 -13.69
C VAL A 8 -0.48 -2.45 -13.20
N THR A 9 -1.50 -2.16 -13.99
CA THR A 9 -2.89 -2.42 -13.59
C THR A 9 -3.15 -3.92 -13.41
N THR A 10 -2.57 -4.78 -14.25
CA THR A 10 -2.60 -6.24 -14.07
C THR A 10 -1.90 -6.70 -12.79
N MET A 11 -0.77 -6.09 -12.41
CA MET A 11 -0.09 -6.41 -11.14
C MET A 11 -0.98 -6.08 -9.94
N ILE A 12 -1.77 -5.00 -10.01
CA ILE A 12 -2.69 -4.59 -8.97
C ILE A 12 -3.84 -5.60 -8.86
N THR A 13 -4.48 -5.97 -9.98
CA THR A 13 -5.66 -6.86 -9.96
C THR A 13 -5.34 -8.32 -9.64
N THR A 14 -4.12 -8.76 -9.90
CA THR A 14 -3.65 -10.12 -9.55
C THR A 14 -3.17 -10.24 -8.09
N ASN A 15 -2.88 -9.12 -7.44
CA ASN A 15 -2.54 -9.11 -6.02
C ASN A 15 -3.83 -9.25 -5.19
N PRO A 16 -3.87 -10.14 -4.17
CA PRO A 16 -4.97 -10.15 -3.22
C PRO A 16 -5.22 -8.74 -2.66
N LYS A 17 -6.50 -8.37 -2.54
CA LYS A 17 -6.91 -7.08 -1.97
C LYS A 17 -6.37 -6.90 -0.56
N LEU A 18 -6.08 -5.67 -0.17
CA LEU A 18 -5.61 -5.35 1.19
C LEU A 18 -6.68 -5.70 2.22
N ASN A 19 -6.25 -6.41 3.27
CA ASN A 19 -7.07 -6.75 4.42
C ASN A 19 -6.26 -6.81 5.72
N ASN A 20 -6.95 -7.12 6.83
CA ASN A 20 -6.35 -7.18 8.17
C ASN A 20 -5.23 -8.22 8.35
N SER A 21 -5.10 -9.19 7.44
CA SER A 21 -4.14 -10.29 7.60
C SER A 21 -2.91 -10.15 6.70
N ASN A 22 -2.98 -9.36 5.63
CA ASN A 22 -1.99 -9.42 4.55
C ASN A 22 -1.14 -8.15 4.38
N TRP A 23 -1.31 -7.15 5.25
CA TRP A 23 -0.61 -5.86 5.19
C TRP A 23 0.88 -5.95 4.83
N PHE A 24 1.66 -6.76 5.55
CA PHE A 24 3.12 -6.85 5.35
C PHE A 24 3.53 -7.43 4.00
N SER A 25 2.72 -8.33 3.43
CA SER A 25 2.96 -8.90 2.11
C SER A 25 2.45 -7.97 1.03
N TRP A 26 1.29 -7.36 1.26
CA TRP A 26 0.64 -6.43 0.35
C TRP A 26 1.49 -5.17 0.13
N ILE A 27 2.00 -4.56 1.20
CA ILE A 27 2.83 -3.35 1.13
C ILE A 27 4.08 -3.56 0.27
N LYS A 28 4.74 -4.72 0.37
CA LYS A 28 5.93 -5.04 -0.43
C LYS A 28 5.62 -5.09 -1.92
N LYS A 29 4.48 -5.66 -2.30
CA LYS A 29 4.04 -5.74 -3.69
C LYS A 29 3.63 -4.37 -4.23
N MET A 30 2.91 -3.58 -3.42
CA MET A 30 2.51 -2.23 -3.83
C MET A 30 3.69 -1.28 -4.00
N LYS A 31 4.76 -1.42 -3.21
CA LYS A 31 6.02 -0.71 -3.48
C LYS A 31 6.56 -0.99 -4.89
N MET A 32 6.42 -2.22 -5.38
CA MET A 32 6.84 -2.58 -6.74
C MET A 32 5.90 -2.07 -7.83
N VAL A 33 4.60 -2.04 -7.54
CA VAL A 33 3.61 -1.38 -8.41
C VAL A 33 3.96 0.10 -8.58
N PHE A 34 4.24 0.82 -7.50
CA PHE A 34 4.59 2.24 -7.58
C PHE A 34 5.91 2.46 -8.33
N LEU A 35 6.92 1.65 -8.07
CA LEU A 35 8.18 1.70 -8.83
C LEU A 35 7.93 1.52 -10.33
N ALA A 36 7.16 0.49 -10.72
CA ALA A 36 6.84 0.21 -12.11
C ALA A 36 5.99 1.31 -12.78
N ALA A 37 5.21 2.06 -11.98
CA ALA A 37 4.42 3.20 -12.44
C ALA A 37 5.22 4.52 -12.55
N GLY A 38 6.48 4.56 -12.09
CA GLY A 38 7.24 5.81 -11.97
C GLY A 38 6.76 6.70 -10.81
N LEU A 39 6.19 6.09 -9.78
CA LEU A 39 5.67 6.69 -8.55
C LEU A 39 6.47 6.23 -7.32
N ASP A 40 7.74 5.87 -7.50
CA ASP A 40 8.64 5.43 -6.43
C ASP A 40 8.73 6.45 -5.28
N GLY A 41 8.63 7.75 -5.61
CA GLY A 41 8.56 8.85 -4.65
C GLY A 41 7.43 8.75 -3.60
N ILE A 42 6.37 7.95 -3.83
CA ILE A 42 5.36 7.66 -2.80
C ILE A 42 5.96 6.88 -1.62
N VAL A 43 6.94 6.02 -1.89
CA VAL A 43 7.55 5.11 -0.91
C VAL A 43 8.83 5.69 -0.33
N SER A 44 9.66 6.29 -1.19
CA SER A 44 10.97 6.82 -0.83
C SER A 44 10.94 8.28 -0.38
N GLU A 45 9.78 8.94 -0.47
CA GLU A 45 9.61 10.39 -0.26
C GLU A 45 10.48 11.25 -1.21
N SER A 46 11.05 10.65 -2.26
CA SER A 46 11.90 11.31 -3.25
C SER A 46 11.07 11.86 -4.43
N ILE A 47 10.13 12.75 -4.12
CA ILE A 47 9.25 13.37 -5.11
C ILE A 47 10.06 14.32 -6.01
N PRO A 48 9.89 14.28 -7.35
CA PRO A 48 10.54 15.22 -8.25
C PRO A 48 10.21 16.69 -7.92
N THR A 49 11.22 17.56 -7.93
CA THR A 49 11.06 19.00 -7.66
C THR A 49 11.05 19.85 -8.93
N GLU A 50 11.65 19.35 -10.01
CA GLU A 50 11.65 20.03 -11.32
C GLU A 50 10.25 20.03 -11.95
N LYS A 51 9.74 21.22 -12.29
CA LYS A 51 8.34 21.42 -12.70
C LYS A 51 7.81 20.42 -13.75
N PRO A 52 8.47 20.18 -14.91
CA PRO A 52 7.91 19.25 -15.90
C PRO A 52 7.83 17.80 -15.41
N LYS A 53 8.79 17.38 -14.58
CA LYS A 53 8.80 16.04 -13.98
C LYS A 53 7.76 15.94 -12.86
N LYS A 54 7.64 17.00 -12.04
CA LYS A 54 6.66 17.11 -10.97
C LYS A 54 5.24 17.07 -11.51
N ASP A 55 4.92 17.87 -12.52
CA ASP A 55 3.57 17.91 -13.12
C ASP A 55 3.16 16.53 -13.66
N LYS A 56 4.10 15.81 -14.30
CA LYS A 56 3.87 14.44 -14.77
C LYS A 56 3.67 13.45 -13.61
N TRP A 57 4.46 13.59 -12.56
CA TRP A 57 4.37 12.74 -11.38
C TRP A 57 3.04 12.96 -10.64
N ASP A 58 2.63 14.21 -10.44
CA ASP A 58 1.36 14.58 -9.80
C ASP A 58 0.17 14.02 -10.60
N GLN A 59 0.22 14.07 -11.95
CA GLN A 59 -0.79 13.42 -12.80
C GLN A 59 -0.84 11.90 -12.61
N LEU A 60 0.31 11.23 -12.57
CA LEU A 60 0.36 9.78 -12.35
C LEU A 60 -0.13 9.41 -10.94
N ASN A 61 0.18 10.24 -9.94
CA ASN A 61 -0.22 10.05 -8.55
C ASN A 61 -1.75 10.11 -8.41
N ALA A 62 -2.39 11.11 -9.02
CA ALA A 62 -3.85 11.20 -9.09
C ALA A 62 -4.46 10.02 -9.86
N LEU A 63 -3.88 9.64 -11.00
CA LEU A 63 -4.37 8.50 -11.80
C LEU A 63 -4.22 7.14 -11.11
N MET A 64 -3.29 7.00 -10.16
CA MET A 64 -3.08 5.76 -9.42
C MET A 64 -4.13 5.53 -8.33
N LEU A 65 -4.76 6.60 -7.82
CA LEU A 65 -5.70 6.52 -6.70
C LEU A 65 -6.87 5.54 -6.95
N PRO A 66 -7.58 5.56 -8.10
CA PRO A 66 -8.65 4.60 -8.34
C PRO A 66 -8.17 3.15 -8.34
N TYR A 67 -6.96 2.88 -8.85
CA TYR A 67 -6.40 1.54 -8.83
C TYR A 67 -6.03 1.10 -7.41
N LEU A 68 -5.50 2.02 -6.61
CA LEU A 68 -5.23 1.78 -5.20
C LEU A 68 -6.53 1.48 -4.43
N TYR A 69 -7.59 2.25 -4.66
CA TYR A 69 -8.92 2.03 -4.08
C TYR A 69 -9.47 0.63 -4.40
N MET A 70 -9.35 0.20 -5.66
CA MET A 70 -9.78 -1.14 -6.09
C MET A 70 -8.92 -2.28 -5.54
N ALA A 71 -7.70 -1.97 -5.09
CA ALA A 71 -6.76 -2.93 -4.49
C ALA A 71 -7.02 -3.17 -2.99
N ILE A 72 -8.07 -2.57 -2.42
CA ILE A 72 -8.44 -2.66 -1.01
C ILE A 72 -9.78 -3.40 -0.88
N GLU A 73 -9.96 -4.21 0.16
CA GLU A 73 -11.28 -4.80 0.47
C GLU A 73 -12.27 -3.70 0.85
N GLU A 74 -13.55 -3.89 0.51
CA GLU A 74 -14.61 -2.87 0.66
C GLU A 74 -14.69 -2.32 2.09
N ASP A 75 -14.54 -3.19 3.09
CA ASP A 75 -14.55 -2.85 4.51
C ASP A 75 -13.47 -1.83 4.93
N PHE A 76 -12.42 -1.64 4.13
CA PHE A 76 -11.31 -0.71 4.42
C PHE A 76 -11.23 0.46 3.43
N GLN A 77 -12.09 0.53 2.43
CA GLN A 77 -12.07 1.59 1.42
C GLN A 77 -12.38 2.97 2.01
N TYR A 78 -13.14 3.03 3.10
CA TYR A 78 -13.44 4.27 3.84
C TYR A 78 -12.17 4.98 4.35
N LEU A 79 -11.03 4.27 4.47
CA LEU A 79 -9.77 4.86 4.92
C LEU A 79 -9.19 5.86 3.92
N VAL A 80 -9.61 5.80 2.65
CA VAL A 80 -9.01 6.55 1.54
C VAL A 80 -10.04 7.22 0.63
N GLU A 81 -11.33 7.21 0.99
CA GLU A 81 -12.42 7.70 0.12
C GLU A 81 -12.38 9.21 -0.12
N ASP A 82 -11.87 9.98 0.84
CA ASP A 82 -11.77 11.44 0.79
C ASP A 82 -10.42 11.94 0.25
N GLU A 83 -9.57 11.04 -0.26
CA GLU A 83 -8.23 11.39 -0.71
C GLU A 83 -8.22 11.67 -2.22
N ASP A 84 -7.47 12.69 -2.66
CA ASP A 84 -7.33 13.04 -4.08
C ASP A 84 -6.08 12.43 -4.73
N MET A 85 -5.18 11.87 -3.93
CA MET A 85 -3.84 11.43 -4.35
C MET A 85 -3.50 10.06 -3.77
N ALA A 86 -2.92 9.18 -4.60
CA ALA A 86 -2.49 7.86 -4.14
C ALA A 86 -1.44 7.95 -3.02
N SER A 87 -0.59 8.98 -3.01
CA SER A 87 0.37 9.23 -1.93
C SER A 87 -0.29 9.50 -0.58
N ALA A 88 -1.40 10.25 -0.56
CA ALA A 88 -2.10 10.56 0.68
C ALA A 88 -2.86 9.33 1.20
N ALA A 89 -3.56 8.64 0.30
CA ALA A 89 -4.18 7.34 0.57
C ALA A 89 -3.17 6.31 1.12
N TRP A 90 -1.97 6.25 0.55
CA TRP A 90 -0.90 5.36 1.01
C TRP A 90 -0.51 5.61 2.47
N GLU A 91 -0.33 6.87 2.87
CA GLU A 91 0.03 7.20 4.24
C GLU A 91 -1.11 6.88 5.22
N LYS A 92 -2.38 7.05 4.83
CA LYS A 92 -3.54 6.63 5.65
C LYS A 92 -3.55 5.13 5.90
N LEU A 93 -3.38 4.33 4.84
CA LEU A 93 -3.32 2.87 4.95
C LEU A 93 -2.14 2.43 5.82
N LYS A 94 -0.98 3.06 5.63
CA LYS A 94 0.22 2.79 6.42
C LYS A 94 -0.01 3.09 7.90
N ALA A 95 -0.58 4.24 8.23
CA ALA A 95 -0.92 4.58 9.61
C ALA A 95 -1.88 3.53 10.21
N TYR A 96 -2.97 3.18 9.54
CA TYR A 96 -3.95 2.25 10.08
C TYR A 96 -3.39 0.83 10.25
N PHE A 97 -2.89 0.22 9.17
CA PHE A 97 -2.52 -1.19 9.17
C PHE A 97 -1.17 -1.45 9.84
N GLN A 98 -0.21 -0.53 9.78
CA GLN A 98 1.06 -0.76 10.46
C GLN A 98 0.87 -0.83 11.98
N HIS A 99 0.01 0.02 12.56
CA HIS A 99 -0.31 -0.04 13.98
C HIS A 99 -1.11 -1.30 14.34
N SER A 100 -2.17 -1.61 13.59
CA SER A 100 -3.04 -2.78 13.86
C SER A 100 -2.31 -4.12 13.75
N THR A 101 -1.43 -4.27 12.74
CA THR A 101 -0.74 -5.56 12.50
C THR A 101 0.46 -5.77 13.43
N LEU A 102 1.08 -4.70 13.94
CA LEU A 102 2.16 -4.82 14.94
C LEU A 102 1.63 -5.38 16.26
N GLY A 103 0.46 -4.92 16.72
CA GLY A 103 -0.18 -5.44 17.94
C GLY A 103 -0.48 -6.94 17.83
N ALA A 104 -1.14 -7.36 16.74
CA ALA A 104 -1.45 -8.77 16.48
C ALA A 104 -0.18 -9.64 16.41
N ARG A 105 0.90 -9.14 15.80
CA ARG A 105 2.20 -9.83 15.79
C ARG A 105 2.79 -9.98 17.19
N MET A 106 2.80 -8.93 18.01
CA MET A 106 3.35 -9.03 19.37
C MET A 106 2.58 -10.04 20.22
N VAL A 107 1.25 -10.09 20.07
CA VAL A 107 0.40 -11.09 20.74
C VAL A 107 0.74 -12.50 20.26
N ALA A 108 0.79 -12.73 18.95
CA ALA A 108 1.13 -14.04 18.39
C ALA A 108 2.54 -14.52 18.78
N TRP A 109 3.50 -13.60 18.90
CA TRP A 109 4.84 -13.92 19.41
C TRP A 109 4.79 -14.33 20.87
N LYS A 110 4.08 -13.56 21.70
CA LYS A 110 3.91 -13.90 23.12
C LYS A 110 3.29 -15.29 23.28
N GLU A 111 2.21 -15.59 22.56
CA GLU A 111 1.55 -16.89 22.57
C GLU A 111 2.48 -18.02 22.13
N PHE A 112 3.27 -17.82 21.06
CA PHE A 112 4.23 -18.82 20.58
C PHE A 112 5.30 -19.17 21.62
N TYR A 113 5.78 -18.18 22.40
CA TYR A 113 6.79 -18.39 23.44
C TYR A 113 6.19 -18.79 24.81
N ASP A 114 4.90 -18.55 25.06
CA ASP A 114 4.18 -18.99 26.27
C ASP A 114 3.71 -20.46 26.19
N ILE A 115 3.76 -21.09 25.01
CA ILE A 115 3.52 -22.53 24.89
C ILE A 115 4.66 -23.28 25.59
N GLN A 116 4.43 -23.72 26.83
CA GLN A 116 5.29 -24.70 27.47
C GLN A 116 5.25 -25.98 26.65
N HIS A 117 6.36 -26.31 25.99
CA HIS A 117 6.57 -27.65 25.47
C HIS A 117 6.72 -28.59 26.66
N ASP A 118 5.69 -29.40 26.93
CA ASP A 118 5.79 -30.50 27.89
C ASP A 118 6.96 -31.40 27.47
N PRO A 119 8.01 -31.56 28.30
CA PRO A 119 9.08 -32.48 27.99
C PRO A 119 8.54 -33.92 28.17
N ALA A 120 8.46 -34.65 27.07
CA ALA A 120 8.19 -36.09 27.06
C ALA A 120 9.35 -36.90 27.64
#